data_AF-A0A8H3FQY8-F1
#
_entry.id   AF-A0A8H3FQY8-F1
#
_cell.length_a   1.000
_cell.length_b   1.000
_cell.length_c   1.000
_cell.angle_alpha   90.00
_cell.angle_beta   90.00
_cell.angle_gamma   90.00
#
_symmetry.space_group_name_H-M   'P 1'
#
loop_
_entity.id
_entity.type
_entity.pdbx_description
1 polymer ?
#
loop_
_entity_poly.entity_id
_entity_poly.type
_entity_poly.pdbx_seq_one_letter_code
_entity_poly.pdbx_strand_id
1 'polypeptide(L)'
;MAPKRPSSDLDYNACHPNIIPRTETKTETISATDALLSANARILELERQLKDLHAFIKTKGLTRVAPQSIRQHMLIGPGAAKALANQIESAARKVSDKLDVETWNVRKTGVTSDDMSEAMMPFLDEVEELRKLPDSTAIAFDLVMVLANCSYGGMDNGGCGCGDRPSDQEVDDLLVQLATERKNIDPSWDYPHVLDSLQKEAEYLNGYGIEDFYTQTIDLLSAWQRAGEGETCQRAVR
;
A
#
# COMPACT_ATOMS: atom_id res chain seq x y z
N MET A 1 -93.62 -66.13 -29.58
CA MET A 1 -92.47 -65.85 -28.67
C MET A 1 -92.96 -64.92 -27.58
N ALA A 2 -92.64 -65.27 -26.33
CA ALA A 2 -93.20 -64.71 -25.08
C ALA A 2 -92.56 -63.34 -24.68
N PRO A 3 -93.08 -62.64 -23.65
CA PRO A 3 -93.02 -61.17 -23.42
C PRO A 3 -92.06 -60.73 -22.29
N LYS A 4 -91.90 -59.41 -22.05
CA LYS A 4 -91.74 -58.76 -20.71
C LYS A 4 -91.58 -57.22 -20.76
N ARG A 5 -92.33 -56.51 -19.91
CA ARG A 5 -92.14 -55.10 -19.44
C ARG A 5 -91.09 -55.07 -18.28
N PRO A 6 -90.90 -53.98 -17.50
CA PRO A 6 -90.50 -52.57 -17.75
C PRO A 6 -89.34 -52.09 -16.82
N SER A 7 -89.09 -50.78 -16.73
CA SER A 7 -88.53 -50.01 -15.57
C SER A 7 -87.00 -49.97 -15.38
N SER A 8 -86.40 -48.77 -15.37
CA SER A 8 -86.02 -48.06 -14.13
C SER A 8 -85.09 -46.86 -14.41
N ASP A 9 -85.29 -45.82 -13.61
CA ASP A 9 -84.56 -44.56 -13.48
C ASP A 9 -83.03 -44.67 -13.48
N LEU A 10 -82.35 -43.56 -13.82
CA LEU A 10 -81.24 -42.99 -13.04
C LEU A 10 -80.80 -41.64 -13.64
N ASP A 11 -80.85 -40.62 -12.79
CA ASP A 11 -80.21 -39.31 -12.94
C ASP A 11 -78.74 -39.42 -13.35
N TYR A 12 -78.19 -38.41 -14.03
CA TYR A 12 -77.01 -37.69 -13.52
C TYR A 12 -76.79 -36.38 -14.28
N ASN A 13 -77.04 -35.31 -13.55
CA ASN A 13 -76.65 -33.94 -13.84
C ASN A 13 -75.11 -33.79 -13.70
N ALA A 14 -74.57 -32.72 -14.29
CA ALA A 14 -73.21 -32.17 -14.17
C ALA A 14 -72.18 -32.56 -15.25
N CYS A 15 -72.07 -31.69 -16.27
CA CYS A 15 -70.84 -31.49 -17.02
C CYS A 15 -70.48 -29.98 -16.97
N HIS A 16 -69.75 -29.58 -15.92
CA HIS A 16 -69.02 -28.31 -15.90
C HIS A 16 -67.52 -28.63 -15.99
N PRO A 17 -66.75 -28.02 -16.90
CA PRO A 17 -65.32 -28.21 -16.96
C PRO A 17 -64.67 -27.57 -15.72
N ASN A 18 -63.88 -28.37 -15.00
CA ASN A 18 -63.05 -27.95 -13.87
C ASN A 18 -62.08 -26.84 -14.32
N ILE A 19 -62.30 -25.62 -13.85
CA ILE A 19 -61.28 -24.56 -13.88
C ILE A 19 -60.28 -24.91 -12.77
N ILE A 20 -59.12 -25.45 -13.15
CA ILE A 20 -58.00 -25.63 -12.23
C ILE A 20 -57.46 -24.22 -11.89
N PRO A 21 -57.47 -23.78 -10.62
CA PRO A 21 -56.88 -22.49 -10.28
C PRO A 21 -55.35 -22.62 -10.35
N ARG A 22 -54.76 -21.72 -11.15
CA ARG A 22 -53.31 -21.52 -11.35
C ARG A 22 -52.64 -21.09 -10.04
N THR A 23 -52.23 -22.03 -9.19
CA THR A 23 -51.54 -21.74 -7.90
C THR A 23 -50.04 -21.94 -7.94
N GLU A 24 -49.50 -22.67 -8.91
CA GLU A 24 -48.08 -23.07 -8.90
C GLU A 24 -47.10 -21.92 -9.19
N THR A 25 -47.46 -20.94 -10.02
CA THR A 25 -46.55 -19.84 -10.39
C THR A 25 -46.31 -18.80 -9.29
N LYS A 26 -47.19 -18.65 -8.29
CA LYS A 26 -47.03 -17.58 -7.28
C LYS A 26 -46.16 -18.02 -6.10
N THR A 27 -46.27 -19.28 -5.68
CA THR A 27 -45.50 -19.83 -4.55
C THR A 27 -44.04 -20.10 -4.90
N GLU A 28 -43.74 -20.56 -6.12
CA GLU A 28 -42.36 -20.73 -6.58
C GLU A 28 -41.64 -19.39 -6.72
N THR A 29 -42.33 -18.37 -7.23
CA THR A 29 -41.76 -17.03 -7.37
C THR A 29 -41.50 -16.38 -6.00
N ILE A 30 -42.38 -16.57 -5.02
CA ILE A 30 -42.19 -16.07 -3.64
C ILE A 30 -41.03 -16.81 -2.94
N SER A 31 -40.94 -18.14 -3.10
CA SER A 31 -39.84 -18.94 -2.54
C SER A 31 -38.49 -18.57 -3.15
N ALA A 32 -38.44 -18.27 -4.44
CA ALA A 32 -37.23 -17.79 -5.11
C ALA A 32 -36.84 -16.37 -4.65
N THR A 33 -37.81 -15.48 -4.40
CA THR A 33 -37.51 -14.15 -3.86
C THR A 33 -37.02 -14.18 -2.42
N ASP A 34 -37.56 -15.06 -1.57
CA ASP A 34 -37.11 -15.22 -0.18
C ASP A 34 -35.69 -15.80 -0.11
N ALA A 35 -35.36 -16.75 -0.98
CA ALA A 35 -34.00 -17.29 -1.12
C ALA A 35 -33.01 -16.20 -1.58
N LEU A 36 -33.42 -15.33 -2.52
CA LEU A 36 -32.61 -14.22 -2.99
C LEU A 36 -32.39 -13.15 -1.90
N LEU A 37 -33.43 -12.82 -1.12
CA LEU A 37 -33.34 -11.91 0.02
C LEU A 37 -32.40 -12.45 1.10
N SER A 38 -32.49 -13.75 1.41
CA SER A 38 -31.60 -14.42 2.36
C SER A 38 -30.15 -14.43 1.86
N ALA A 39 -29.92 -14.70 0.57
CA ALA A 39 -28.60 -14.65 -0.04
C ALA A 39 -28.00 -13.23 0.01
N ASN A 40 -28.79 -12.20 -0.30
CA ASN A 40 -28.35 -10.81 -0.23
C ASN A 40 -28.03 -10.37 1.20
N ALA A 41 -28.84 -10.76 2.19
CA ALA A 41 -28.55 -10.50 3.59
C ALA A 41 -27.23 -11.18 4.03
N ARG A 42 -26.95 -12.39 3.52
CA ARG A 42 -25.70 -13.09 3.78
C ARG A 42 -24.50 -12.40 3.12
N ILE A 43 -24.64 -11.89 1.90
CA ILE A 43 -23.60 -11.13 1.21
C ILE A 43 -23.24 -9.87 2.02
N LEU A 44 -24.24 -9.10 2.47
CA LEU A 44 -24.01 -7.90 3.27
C LEU A 44 -23.28 -8.20 4.59
N GLU A 45 -23.64 -9.30 5.26
CA GLU A 45 -22.93 -9.71 6.48
C GLU A 45 -21.48 -10.14 6.19
N LEU A 46 -21.24 -10.86 5.08
CA LEU A 46 -19.88 -11.23 4.68
C LEU A 46 -19.03 -10.01 4.31
N GLU A 47 -19.61 -9.03 3.61
CA GLU A 47 -18.95 -7.76 3.29
C GLU A 47 -18.58 -6.97 4.56
N ARG A 48 -19.47 -6.96 5.56
CA ARG A 48 -19.21 -6.37 6.87
C ARG A 48 -18.05 -7.06 7.57
N GLN A 49 -18.07 -8.39 7.63
CA GLN A 49 -17.00 -9.18 8.25
C GLN A 49 -15.66 -8.98 7.54
N LEU A 50 -15.67 -8.93 6.20
CA LEU A 50 -14.47 -8.68 5.40
C LEU A 50 -13.90 -7.28 5.66
N LYS A 51 -14.76 -6.26 5.78
CA LYS A 51 -14.35 -4.91 6.16
C LYS A 51 -13.74 -4.87 7.55
N ASP A 52 -14.35 -5.55 8.52
CA ASP A 52 -13.84 -5.65 9.90
C ASP A 52 -12.47 -6.35 9.94
N LEU A 53 -12.30 -7.43 9.17
CA LEU A 53 -11.01 -8.11 9.02
C LEU A 53 -9.96 -7.21 8.37
N HIS A 54 -10.29 -6.52 7.29
CA HIS A 54 -9.36 -5.57 6.66
C HIS A 54 -8.95 -4.45 7.62
N ALA A 55 -9.88 -3.90 8.39
CA ALA A 55 -9.58 -2.90 9.41
C ALA A 55 -8.66 -3.46 10.51
N PHE A 56 -8.88 -4.70 10.94
CA PHE A 56 -8.02 -5.38 11.89
C PHE A 56 -6.59 -5.56 11.35
N ILE A 57 -6.44 -6.06 10.12
CA ILE A 57 -5.13 -6.24 9.47
C ILE A 57 -4.39 -4.90 9.37
N LYS A 58 -5.08 -3.82 8.95
CA LYS A 58 -4.51 -2.46 8.91
C LYS A 58 -4.05 -1.99 10.29
N THR A 59 -4.91 -2.14 11.31
CA THR A 59 -4.61 -1.72 12.69
C THR A 59 -3.43 -2.48 13.29
N LYS A 60 -3.25 -3.75 12.92
CA LYS A 60 -2.11 -4.57 13.36
C LYS A 60 -0.86 -4.39 12.51
N GLY A 61 -0.90 -3.59 11.44
CA GLY A 61 0.23 -3.38 10.54
C GLY A 61 0.62 -4.65 9.77
N LEU A 62 -0.35 -5.54 9.52
CA LEU A 62 -0.12 -6.83 8.88
C LEU A 62 -0.31 -6.79 7.36
N THR A 63 -0.50 -5.60 6.77
CA THR A 63 -0.73 -5.48 5.31
C THR A 63 0.46 -6.02 4.55
N ARG A 64 1.70 -5.74 5.00
CA ARG A 64 2.92 -6.25 4.35
C ARG A 64 2.95 -7.77 4.26
N VAL A 65 2.65 -8.45 5.37
CA VAL A 65 2.75 -9.93 5.47
C VAL A 65 1.50 -10.66 5.00
N ALA A 66 0.44 -9.93 4.63
CA ALA A 66 -0.77 -10.53 4.10
C ALA A 66 -0.52 -11.13 2.70
N PRO A 67 -1.23 -12.20 2.31
CA PRO A 67 -1.22 -12.74 0.95
C PRO A 67 -1.55 -11.66 -0.10
N GLN A 68 -0.97 -11.76 -1.30
CA GLN A 68 -1.11 -10.76 -2.36
C GLN A 68 -2.58 -10.46 -2.71
N SER A 69 -3.44 -11.48 -2.75
CA SER A 69 -4.87 -11.31 -3.00
C SER A 69 -5.54 -10.39 -1.97
N ILE A 70 -5.20 -10.54 -0.68
CA ILE A 70 -5.73 -9.69 0.40
C ILE A 70 -5.11 -8.30 0.32
N ARG A 71 -3.80 -8.19 0.07
CA ARG A 71 -3.12 -6.90 -0.08
C ARG A 71 -3.75 -6.05 -1.18
N GLN A 72 -4.00 -6.62 -2.35
CA GLN A 72 -4.63 -5.91 -3.46
C GLN A 72 -5.96 -5.28 -3.03
N HIS A 73 -6.83 -6.04 -2.35
CA HIS A 73 -8.10 -5.49 -1.85
C HIS A 73 -7.93 -4.37 -0.82
N MET A 74 -6.87 -4.42 -0.01
CA MET A 74 -6.58 -3.40 0.99
C MET A 74 -6.02 -2.11 0.40
N LEU A 75 -5.35 -2.21 -0.76
CA LEU A 75 -4.64 -1.14 -1.45
C LEU A 75 -5.49 -0.36 -2.47
N ILE A 76 -6.74 -0.79 -2.74
CA ILE A 76 -7.67 -0.11 -3.65
C ILE A 76 -8.30 1.16 -3.03
N GLY A 77 -8.20 1.34 -1.71
CA GLY A 77 -8.88 2.43 -1.00
C GLY A 77 -8.09 3.75 -0.93
N PRO A 78 -8.78 4.89 -0.72
CA PRO A 78 -8.10 6.15 -0.45
C PRO A 78 -7.24 6.06 0.82
N GLY A 79 -6.06 6.68 0.80
CA GLY A 79 -5.10 6.61 1.90
C GLY A 79 -4.36 5.28 2.03
N ALA A 80 -4.51 4.35 1.07
CA ALA A 80 -3.75 3.10 1.04
C ALA A 80 -2.24 3.33 1.00
N ALA A 81 -1.76 4.25 0.15
CA ALA A 81 -0.35 4.59 0.03
C ALA A 81 0.24 5.03 1.38
N LYS A 82 -0.42 5.99 2.05
CA LYS A 82 -0.02 6.45 3.38
C LYS A 82 -0.03 5.34 4.42
N ALA A 83 -1.06 4.49 4.41
CA ALA A 83 -1.16 3.37 5.37
C ALA A 83 -0.07 2.31 5.14
N LEU A 84 0.32 2.05 3.89
CA LEU A 84 1.41 1.15 3.54
C LEU A 84 2.76 1.76 3.94
N ALA A 85 2.99 3.03 3.60
CA ALA A 85 4.22 3.74 3.96
C ALA A 85 4.47 3.74 5.47
N ASN A 86 3.45 4.06 6.28
CA ASN A 86 3.55 4.01 7.73
C ASN A 86 3.91 2.61 8.27
N GLN A 87 3.48 1.54 7.60
CA GLN A 87 3.80 0.16 7.98
C GLN A 87 5.23 -0.22 7.61
N ILE A 88 5.70 0.22 6.45
CA ILE A 88 7.09 0.06 6.01
C ILE A 88 8.00 0.81 6.98
N GLU A 89 7.74 2.11 7.21
CA GLU A 89 8.49 2.93 8.16
C GLU A 89 8.53 2.31 9.56
N SER A 90 7.39 1.92 10.12
CA SER A 90 7.35 1.34 11.47
C SER A 90 8.16 0.05 11.57
N ALA A 91 8.24 -0.74 10.50
CA ALA A 91 9.05 -1.94 10.49
C ALA A 91 10.53 -1.67 10.29
N ALA A 92 10.89 -0.76 9.37
CA ALA A 92 12.26 -0.34 9.15
C ALA A 92 12.88 0.23 10.43
N ARG A 93 12.15 1.12 11.12
CA ARG A 93 12.56 1.65 12.44
C ARG A 93 12.75 0.54 13.47
N LYS A 94 11.85 -0.44 13.57
CA LYS A 94 12.02 -1.57 14.50
C LYS A 94 13.28 -2.40 14.21
N VAL A 95 13.60 -2.60 12.93
CA VAL A 95 14.82 -3.31 12.52
C VAL A 95 16.04 -2.47 12.86
N SER A 96 16.03 -1.18 12.51
CA SER A 96 17.07 -0.21 12.83
C SER A 96 17.33 -0.13 14.34
N ASP A 97 16.29 0.07 15.16
CA ASP A 97 16.40 0.19 16.62
C ASP A 97 17.00 -1.07 17.25
N LYS A 98 16.63 -2.25 16.72
CA LYS A 98 17.19 -3.52 17.19
C LYS A 98 18.67 -3.62 16.85
N LEU A 99 19.04 -3.29 15.61
CA LEU A 99 20.42 -3.34 15.16
C LEU A 99 21.28 -2.29 15.86
N ASP A 100 20.77 -1.07 16.06
CA ASP A 100 21.48 0.02 16.74
C ASP A 100 21.97 -0.40 18.13
N VAL A 101 21.11 -1.07 18.91
CA VAL A 101 21.48 -1.63 20.22
C VAL A 101 22.63 -2.65 20.12
N GLU A 102 22.64 -3.43 19.05
CA GLU A 102 23.68 -4.43 18.77
C GLU A 102 24.97 -3.78 18.24
N THR A 103 24.86 -2.70 17.46
CA THR A 103 25.97 -1.89 16.94
C THR A 103 26.77 -1.24 18.08
N TRP A 104 26.14 -0.84 19.19
CA TRP A 104 26.89 -0.37 20.37
C TRP A 104 27.81 -1.43 21.00
N ASN A 105 27.60 -2.71 20.66
CA ASN A 105 28.39 -3.83 21.14
C ASN A 105 29.13 -4.56 20.00
N VAL A 106 29.56 -3.87 18.93
CA VAL A 106 30.22 -4.47 17.74
C VAL A 106 31.22 -5.58 18.10
N ARG A 107 32.08 -5.38 19.11
CA ARG A 107 33.09 -6.38 19.54
C ARG A 107 32.49 -7.73 19.99
N LYS A 108 31.23 -7.76 20.43
CA LYS A 108 30.51 -8.94 20.91
C LYS A 108 29.50 -9.46 19.90
N THR A 109 28.78 -8.57 19.24
CA THR A 109 27.69 -8.91 18.32
C THR A 109 28.19 -9.12 16.89
N GLY A 110 29.27 -8.45 16.51
CA GLY A 110 29.77 -8.39 15.13
C GLY A 110 28.96 -7.47 14.22
N VAL A 111 27.90 -6.83 14.72
CA VAL A 111 27.01 -5.95 13.94
C VAL A 111 27.65 -4.59 13.72
N THR A 112 27.60 -4.12 12.48
CA THR A 112 28.25 -2.90 11.96
C THR A 112 27.24 -2.00 11.24
N SER A 113 27.70 -0.83 10.79
CA SER A 113 26.91 0.06 9.90
C SER A 113 26.50 -0.62 8.60
N ASP A 114 27.31 -1.56 8.09
CA ASP A 114 27.05 -2.27 6.84
C ASP A 114 25.82 -3.18 7.01
N ASP A 115 25.71 -3.86 8.16
CA ASP A 115 24.53 -4.68 8.49
C ASP A 115 23.26 -3.82 8.60
N MET A 116 23.37 -2.59 9.10
CA MET A 116 22.25 -1.65 9.14
C MET A 116 21.83 -1.20 7.73
N SER A 117 22.80 -0.92 6.87
CA SER A 117 22.58 -0.61 5.46
C SER A 117 21.92 -1.77 4.71
N GLU A 118 22.47 -2.99 4.82
CA GLU A 118 21.93 -4.19 4.21
C GLU A 118 20.49 -4.48 4.69
N ALA A 119 20.22 -4.26 5.97
CA ALA A 119 18.88 -4.46 6.53
C ALA A 119 17.81 -3.51 5.97
N MET A 120 18.19 -2.40 5.33
CA MET A 120 17.26 -1.48 4.68
C MET A 120 16.84 -1.92 3.28
N MET A 121 17.64 -2.75 2.60
CA MET A 121 17.41 -3.19 1.22
C MET A 121 16.01 -3.78 0.99
N PRO A 122 15.49 -4.71 1.81
CA PRO A 122 14.17 -5.28 1.59
C PRO A 122 13.04 -4.25 1.68
N PHE A 123 13.24 -3.14 2.40
CA PHE A 123 12.24 -2.07 2.49
C PHE A 123 12.25 -1.17 1.26
N LEU A 124 13.38 -1.05 0.54
CA LEU A 124 13.44 -0.35 -0.75
C LEU A 124 12.60 -1.08 -1.80
N ASP A 125 12.65 -2.41 -1.84
CA ASP A 125 11.77 -3.23 -2.69
C ASP A 125 10.28 -2.97 -2.37
N GLU A 126 9.95 -2.74 -1.10
CA GLU A 126 8.57 -2.41 -0.71
C GLU A 126 8.16 -0.98 -1.11
N VAL A 127 9.11 -0.05 -1.19
CA VAL A 127 8.86 1.29 -1.74
C VAL A 127 8.47 1.19 -3.22
N GLU A 128 9.06 0.27 -3.98
CA GLU A 128 8.65 0.03 -5.37
C GLU A 128 7.21 -0.46 -5.50
N GLU A 129 6.73 -1.28 -4.55
CA GLU A 129 5.32 -1.64 -4.49
C GLU A 129 4.42 -0.45 -4.09
N LEU A 130 4.91 0.41 -3.19
CA LEU A 130 4.22 1.65 -2.81
C LEU A 130 4.08 2.61 -4.00
N ARG A 131 5.11 2.74 -4.84
CA ARG A 131 5.13 3.61 -6.05
C ARG A 131 4.03 3.27 -7.05
N LYS A 132 3.55 2.02 -7.06
CA LYS A 132 2.44 1.58 -7.95
C LYS A 132 1.08 2.12 -7.52
N LEU A 133 0.97 2.72 -6.32
CA LEU A 133 -0.27 3.27 -5.80
C LEU A 133 -0.47 4.72 -6.27
N PRO A 134 -1.73 5.16 -6.45
CA PRO A 134 -2.01 6.55 -6.80
C PRO A 134 -1.58 7.50 -5.67
N ASP A 135 -1.14 8.70 -6.07
CA ASP A 135 -0.70 9.78 -5.17
C ASP A 135 0.41 9.36 -4.18
N SER A 136 1.25 8.39 -4.58
CA SER A 136 2.28 7.80 -3.72
C SER A 136 3.64 8.49 -3.82
N THR A 137 3.95 9.20 -4.92
CA THR A 137 5.31 9.70 -5.21
C THR A 137 5.92 10.53 -4.08
N ALA A 138 5.20 11.51 -3.54
CA ALA A 138 5.69 12.31 -2.42
C ALA A 138 5.89 11.48 -1.14
N ILE A 139 4.95 10.56 -0.86
CA ILE A 139 5.01 9.66 0.29
C ILE A 139 6.19 8.69 0.18
N ALA A 140 6.43 8.16 -1.03
CA ALA A 140 7.54 7.27 -1.32
C ALA A 140 8.87 8.01 -1.17
N PHE A 141 8.99 9.24 -1.69
CA PHE A 141 10.19 10.07 -1.52
C PHE A 141 10.52 10.28 -0.04
N ASP A 142 9.54 10.73 0.74
CA ASP A 142 9.73 10.98 2.17
C ASP A 142 10.06 9.67 2.94
N LEU A 143 9.50 8.53 2.52
CA LEU A 143 9.79 7.22 3.10
C LEU A 143 11.23 6.77 2.81
N VAL A 144 11.74 6.97 1.59
CA VAL A 144 13.13 6.63 1.23
C VAL A 144 14.12 7.44 2.07
N MET A 145 13.84 8.73 2.29
CA MET A 145 14.62 9.56 3.23
C MET A 145 14.65 8.97 4.64
N VAL A 146 13.52 8.43 5.12
CA VAL A 146 13.47 7.76 6.42
C VAL A 146 14.27 6.45 6.43
N LEU A 147 14.20 5.66 5.36
CA LEU A 147 14.98 4.42 5.24
C LEU A 147 16.49 4.71 5.19
N ALA A 148 16.88 5.75 4.46
CA ALA A 148 18.25 6.25 4.44
C ALA A 148 18.73 6.63 5.84
N ASN A 149 17.91 7.34 6.62
CA ASN A 149 18.22 7.65 8.02
C ASN A 149 18.34 6.40 8.92
N CYS A 150 17.59 5.34 8.62
CA CYS A 150 17.68 4.07 9.36
C CYS A 150 18.93 3.24 8.98
N SER A 151 19.63 3.59 7.90
CA SER A 151 20.74 2.80 7.35
C SER A 151 22.08 2.99 8.05
N TYR A 152 22.24 4.04 8.88
CA TYR A 152 23.53 4.39 9.50
C TYR A 152 23.51 4.47 11.03
N GLY A 153 22.34 4.35 11.68
CA GLY A 153 22.22 4.28 13.15
C GLY A 153 22.72 5.52 13.91
N GLY A 154 22.90 5.38 15.22
CA GLY A 154 23.41 6.44 16.09
C GLY A 154 24.93 6.65 15.94
N MET A 155 25.36 7.86 15.57
CA MET A 155 26.79 8.18 15.36
C MET A 155 27.48 8.82 16.58
N ASP A 156 26.74 9.07 17.66
CA ASP A 156 27.19 9.92 18.77
C ASP A 156 28.36 9.36 19.61
N ASN A 157 28.76 8.08 19.48
CA ASN A 157 29.87 7.51 20.26
C ASN A 157 31.09 7.05 19.43
N GLY A 158 31.39 7.75 18.33
CA GLY A 158 32.64 7.53 17.59
C GLY A 158 32.64 6.27 16.71
N GLY A 159 31.46 5.81 16.31
CA GLY A 159 31.34 4.86 15.21
C GLY A 159 31.78 5.53 13.91
N CYS A 160 32.65 4.87 13.16
CA CYS A 160 32.96 5.26 11.80
C CYS A 160 32.09 4.41 10.88
N GLY A 161 31.26 5.06 10.06
CA GLY A 161 30.46 4.36 9.06
C GLY A 161 31.36 4.03 7.87
N CYS A 162 32.18 3.00 8.04
CA CYS A 162 33.12 2.56 7.03
C CYS A 162 32.74 1.16 6.59
N GLY A 163 32.68 0.93 5.28
CA GLY A 163 32.41 -0.40 4.74
C GLY A 163 31.66 -0.36 3.41
N ASP A 164 31.18 -1.53 3.01
CA ASP A 164 30.35 -1.67 1.82
C ASP A 164 28.91 -1.39 2.25
N ARG A 165 28.38 -0.23 1.88
CA ARG A 165 27.04 0.23 2.27
C ARG A 165 26.05 -0.02 1.12
N PRO A 166 25.50 -1.25 1.00
CA PRO A 166 24.75 -1.66 -0.19
C PRO A 166 23.50 -0.83 -0.45
N SER A 167 22.89 -0.22 0.58
CA SER A 167 21.71 0.61 0.41
C SER A 167 21.98 1.96 -0.24
N ASP A 168 23.21 2.48 -0.13
CA ASP A 168 23.48 3.90 -0.38
C ASP A 168 23.20 4.27 -1.84
N GLN A 169 23.70 3.45 -2.76
CA GLN A 169 23.49 3.62 -4.19
C GLN A 169 22.01 3.42 -4.58
N GLU A 170 21.36 2.39 -4.06
CA GLU A 170 19.95 2.09 -4.35
C GLU A 170 19.01 3.19 -3.82
N VAL A 171 19.30 3.73 -2.63
CA VAL A 171 18.60 4.88 -2.05
C VAL A 171 18.75 6.09 -2.95
N ASP A 172 19.97 6.42 -3.38
CA ASP A 172 20.24 7.60 -4.20
C ASP A 172 19.58 7.49 -5.58
N ASP A 173 19.68 6.33 -6.23
CA ASP A 173 19.04 6.06 -7.52
C ASP A 173 17.51 6.18 -7.43
N LEU A 174 16.91 5.68 -6.33
CA LEU A 174 15.48 5.75 -6.10
C LEU A 174 15.03 7.19 -5.79
N LEU A 175 15.81 7.95 -5.02
CA LEU A 175 15.54 9.36 -4.74
C LEU A 175 15.61 10.22 -6.00
N VAL A 176 16.59 10.00 -6.88
CA VAL A 176 16.68 10.67 -8.18
C VAL A 176 15.41 10.47 -9.01
N GLN A 177 14.93 9.22 -9.10
CA GLN A 177 13.70 8.89 -9.82
C GLN A 177 12.49 9.58 -9.20
N LEU A 178 12.29 9.42 -7.89
CA LEU A 178 11.15 9.97 -7.17
C LEU A 178 11.15 11.49 -7.15
N ALA A 179 12.31 12.14 -7.02
CA ALA A 179 12.45 13.59 -7.11
C ALA A 179 12.00 14.07 -8.48
N THR A 180 12.45 13.41 -9.55
CA THR A 180 12.11 13.77 -10.93
C THR A 180 10.60 13.64 -11.17
N GLU A 181 10.00 12.51 -10.75
CA GLU A 181 8.56 12.31 -10.81
C GLU A 181 7.79 13.36 -10.01
N ARG A 182 8.21 13.61 -8.76
CA ARG A 182 7.57 14.58 -7.86
C ARG A 182 7.61 15.98 -8.45
N LYS A 183 8.74 16.41 -9.01
CA LYS A 183 8.89 17.73 -9.63
C LYS A 183 7.98 17.90 -10.84
N ASN A 184 7.75 16.84 -11.61
CA ASN A 184 6.82 16.86 -12.74
C ASN A 184 5.35 16.93 -12.31
N ILE A 185 5.00 16.24 -11.22
CA ILE A 185 3.62 16.23 -10.67
C ILE A 185 3.32 17.54 -9.93
N ASP A 186 4.26 18.02 -9.13
CA ASP A 186 4.17 19.23 -8.33
C ASP A 186 5.37 20.16 -8.64
N PRO A 187 5.25 21.03 -9.66
CA PRO A 187 6.28 22.02 -9.97
C PRO A 187 6.54 23.00 -8.83
N SER A 188 5.59 23.17 -7.89
CA SER A 188 5.70 24.05 -6.73
C SER A 188 6.40 23.42 -5.54
N TRP A 189 6.78 22.14 -5.64
CA TRP A 189 7.51 21.45 -4.59
C TRP A 189 8.80 22.21 -4.22
N ASP A 190 8.95 22.47 -2.92
CA ASP A 190 10.10 23.12 -2.29
C ASP A 190 11.32 22.19 -2.23
N TYR A 191 11.82 21.80 -3.41
CA TYR A 191 13.05 21.03 -3.54
C TYR A 191 14.31 21.78 -3.04
N PRO A 192 14.41 23.13 -3.05
CA PRO A 192 15.57 23.81 -2.48
C PRO A 192 15.74 23.56 -0.99
N HIS A 193 14.64 23.48 -0.22
CA HIS A 193 14.72 23.11 1.20
C HIS A 193 15.20 21.67 1.40
N VAL A 194 14.77 20.76 0.53
CA VAL A 194 15.21 19.36 0.54
C VAL A 194 16.70 19.27 0.20
N LEU A 195 17.18 20.01 -0.80
CA LEU A 195 18.59 20.09 -1.16
C LEU A 195 19.46 20.57 0.00
N ASP A 196 19.07 21.66 0.67
CA ASP A 196 19.79 22.17 1.85
C ASP A 196 19.85 21.13 2.99
N SER A 197 18.76 20.39 3.20
CA SER A 197 18.72 19.31 4.19
C SER A 197 19.66 18.17 3.83
N LEU A 198 19.64 17.72 2.58
CA LEU A 198 20.52 16.66 2.06
C LEU A 198 22.00 17.03 2.13
N GLN A 199 22.35 18.27 1.79
CA GLN A 199 23.73 18.76 1.87
C GLN A 199 24.25 18.77 3.30
N LYS A 200 23.43 19.22 4.27
CA LYS A 200 23.78 19.19 5.69
C LYS A 200 23.94 17.77 6.21
N GLU A 201 23.06 16.85 5.80
CA GLU A 201 23.14 15.44 6.16
C GLU A 201 24.42 14.82 5.58
N ALA A 202 24.72 15.01 4.30
CA ALA A 202 25.93 14.53 3.66
C ALA A 202 27.21 15.07 4.33
N GLU A 203 27.24 16.37 4.69
CA GLU A 203 28.37 16.97 5.42
C GLU A 203 28.54 16.36 6.82
N TYR A 204 27.43 16.13 7.53
CA TYR A 204 27.43 15.44 8.83
C TYR A 204 27.99 14.02 8.70
N LEU A 205 27.51 13.24 7.74
CA LEU A 205 27.90 11.85 7.48
C LEU A 205 29.38 11.73 7.09
N ASN A 206 29.88 12.65 6.27
CA ASN A 206 31.30 12.73 5.89
C ASN A 206 32.20 12.90 7.13
N GLY A 207 31.75 13.63 8.15
CA GLY A 207 32.44 13.73 9.43
C GLY A 207 32.69 12.39 10.14
N TYR A 208 31.93 11.35 9.80
CA TYR A 208 32.04 9.98 10.31
C TYR A 208 32.63 8.99 9.30
N GLY A 209 33.14 9.49 8.16
CA GLY A 209 33.74 8.66 7.10
C GLY A 209 32.73 7.95 6.20
N ILE A 210 31.45 8.33 6.25
CA ILE A 210 30.44 7.89 5.29
C ILE A 210 30.51 8.87 4.11
N GLU A 211 31.20 8.44 3.06
CA GLU A 211 31.40 9.21 1.84
C GLU A 211 30.28 8.92 0.83
N ASP A 212 30.09 9.83 -0.14
CA ASP A 212 29.22 9.66 -1.32
C ASP A 212 27.71 9.45 -1.10
N PHE A 213 27.19 9.68 0.11
CA PHE A 213 25.75 9.59 0.39
C PHE A 213 24.95 10.70 -0.31
N TYR A 214 23.89 10.33 -1.03
CA TYR A 214 23.01 11.22 -1.82
C TYR A 214 23.67 11.98 -2.98
N THR A 215 24.83 11.56 -3.46
CA THR A 215 25.63 12.32 -4.42
C THR A 215 24.82 12.72 -5.67
N GLN A 216 24.14 11.76 -6.30
CA GLN A 216 23.38 12.00 -7.52
C GLN A 216 22.12 12.82 -7.26
N THR A 217 21.44 12.58 -6.14
CA THR A 217 20.26 13.37 -5.74
C THR A 217 20.64 14.83 -5.50
N ILE A 218 21.73 15.09 -4.78
CA ILE A 218 22.25 16.44 -4.55
C ILE A 218 22.62 17.12 -5.87
N ASP A 219 23.31 16.41 -6.76
CA ASP A 219 23.69 16.93 -8.08
C ASP A 219 22.47 17.29 -8.94
N LEU A 220 21.46 16.43 -8.97
CA LEU A 220 20.20 16.65 -9.68
C LEU A 220 19.50 17.91 -9.17
N LEU A 221 19.26 18.01 -7.86
CA LEU A 221 18.55 19.14 -7.26
C LEU A 221 19.35 20.44 -7.42
N SER A 222 20.68 20.38 -7.30
CA SER A 222 21.57 21.52 -7.53
C SER A 222 21.53 21.98 -8.99
N ALA A 223 21.39 21.07 -9.95
CA ALA A 223 21.20 21.41 -11.35
C ALA A 223 19.88 22.14 -11.58
N TRP A 224 18.78 21.70 -10.96
CA TRP A 224 17.49 22.39 -11.05
C TRP A 224 17.52 23.79 -10.44
N GLN A 225 18.18 23.96 -9.30
CA GLN A 225 18.33 25.27 -8.67
C GLN A 225 19.06 26.26 -9.59
N ARG A 226 20.20 25.85 -10.17
CA ARG A 226 20.96 26.66 -11.13
C ARG A 226 20.14 27.02 -12.37
N ALA A 227 19.32 26.08 -12.87
CA ALA A 227 18.44 26.34 -14.01
C ALA A 227 17.36 27.38 -13.70
N GLY A 228 16.74 27.30 -12.51
CA GLY A 228 15.72 28.26 -12.06
C GLY A 228 16.25 29.68 -11.81
N GLU A 229 17.48 29.80 -11.33
CA GLU A 229 18.18 31.09 -11.17
C GLU A 229 18.52 31.75 -12.53
N GLY A 230 18.79 30.94 -13.56
CA GLY A 230 19.00 31.42 -14.93
C GLY A 230 17.75 32.02 -15.60
N GLU A 231 16.58 31.44 -15.36
CA GLU A 231 15.31 31.92 -15.93
C GLU A 231 14.82 33.22 -15.28
N THR A 232 15.07 33.40 -13.98
CA THR A 232 14.71 34.63 -13.25
C THR A 232 15.59 35.82 -13.67
N CYS A 233 16.88 35.58 -13.98
CA CYS A 233 17.77 36.62 -14.50
C CYS A 233 17.35 37.11 -15.91
N GLN A 234 16.85 36.23 -16.78
CA GLN A 234 16.40 36.62 -18.13
C GLN A 234 15.05 37.37 -18.15
N ARG A 235 14.17 37.12 -17.17
CA ARG A 235 12.90 37.85 -17.04
C ARG A 235 13.07 39.27 -16.50
N ALA A 236 14.11 39.53 -15.70
CA ALA A 236 14.38 40.85 -15.13
C ALA A 236 14.97 41.87 -16.12
N VAL A 237 15.30 41.45 -17.35
CA VAL A 237 15.94 42.27 -18.40
C VAL A 237 14.96 42.62 -19.54
N ARG A 238 13.66 42.34 -19.38
CA ARG A 238 12.60 42.74 -20.33
C ARG A 238 11.66 43.79 -19.76
#